data_AF-A0A250KVN4-F1
#
_entry.id   AF-A0A250KVN4-F1
#
_cell.length_a   1.000
_cell.length_b   1.000
_cell.length_c   1.000
_cell.angle_alpha   90.00
_cell.angle_beta   90.00
_cell.angle_gamma   90.00
#
_symmetry.space_group_name_H-M   'P 1'
#
loop_
_entity.id
_entity.type
_entity.pdbx_description
1 polymer ?
#
loop_
_entity_poly.entity_id
_entity_poly.type
_entity_poly.pdbx_seq_one_letter_code
_entity_poly.pdbx_strand_id
1 'polypeptide(L)' 'MNAESRIYAEAAPSPDLYEETLRFLLMRYARNPSPSTAGQIAACLDGLLAHPEFRPAPDDRCTFRRMRSYWRLVERLG' A
#
# COMPACT_ATOMS: atom_id res chain seq x y z
N MET A 1 9.04 38.15 13.13
CA MET A 1 8.40 37.30 14.15
C MET A 1 6.94 37.18 13.76
N ASN A 2 6.32 36.05 13.44
CA ASN A 2 6.72 34.64 13.43
C ASN A 2 5.95 33.99 12.27
N ALA A 3 6.66 33.29 11.39
CA ALA A 3 6.02 32.42 10.40
C ALA A 3 5.63 31.14 11.13
N GLU A 4 4.35 31.00 11.47
CA GLU A 4 3.78 29.74 11.94
C GLU A 4 3.75 28.76 10.76
N SER A 5 4.91 28.18 10.49
CA SER A 5 5.04 26.95 9.72
C SER A 5 4.29 25.87 10.49
N ARG A 6 2.98 25.79 10.28
CA ARG A 6 2.19 24.61 10.56
C ARG A 6 2.83 23.48 9.79
N ILE A 7 3.65 22.73 10.50
CA ILE A 7 4.01 21.37 10.18
C ILE A 7 2.67 20.64 10.08
N TYR A 8 2.10 20.61 8.87
CA TYR A 8 1.18 19.56 8.51
C TYR A 8 2.04 18.31 8.56
N ALA A 9 2.13 17.70 9.75
CA ALA A 9 2.44 16.31 9.85
C ALA A 9 1.39 15.65 8.97
N GLU A 10 1.80 15.30 7.74
CA GLU A 10 0.98 14.61 6.76
C GLU A 10 0.56 13.33 7.48
N ALA A 11 -0.65 13.38 8.06
CA ALA A 11 -1.16 12.27 8.85
C ALA A 11 -1.13 11.08 7.92
N ALA A 12 -0.45 10.00 8.34
CA ALA A 12 -0.38 8.80 7.53
C ALA A 12 -1.81 8.41 7.11
N PRO A 13 -2.03 8.01 5.84
CA PRO A 13 -3.35 7.63 5.38
C PRO A 13 -3.92 6.54 6.29
N SER A 14 -5.21 6.64 6.63
CA SER A 14 -5.83 5.60 7.45
C SER A 14 -5.71 4.21 6.77
N PRO A 15 -5.75 3.10 7.54
CA PRO A 15 -5.74 1.76 6.97
C PRO A 15 -6.85 1.55 5.93
N ASP A 16 -8.03 2.13 6.16
CA ASP A 16 -9.16 2.05 5.23
C ASP A 16 -8.83 2.63 3.85
N LEU A 17 -8.13 3.77 3.80
CA LEU A 17 -7.70 4.38 2.55
C LEU A 17 -6.69 3.49 1.81
N TYR A 18 -5.79 2.82 2.53
CA TYR A 18 -4.89 1.84 1.93
C TYR A 18 -5.65 0.64 1.37
N GLU A 19 -6.67 0.12 2.06
CA GLU A 19 -7.48 -0.99 1.58
C GLU A 19 -8.32 -0.62 0.34
N GLU A 20 -8.91 0.57 0.32
CA GLU A 20 -9.61 1.10 -0.85
C GLU A 20 -8.67 1.28 -2.04
N THR A 21 -7.50 1.86 -1.80
CA THR A 21 -6.45 2.04 -2.81
C THR A 21 -5.99 0.69 -3.35
N LEU A 22 -5.77 -0.29 -2.48
CA LEU A 22 -5.37 -1.64 -2.86
C LEU A 22 -6.43 -2.28 -3.76
N ARG A 23 -7.71 -2.19 -3.39
CA ARG A 23 -8.83 -2.71 -4.21
C ARG A 23 -8.86 -2.05 -5.59
N PHE A 24 -8.71 -0.73 -5.66
CA PHE A 24 -8.66 0.00 -6.93
C PHE A 24 -7.50 -0.47 -7.81
N LEU A 25 -6.29 -0.59 -7.25
CA LEU A 25 -5.09 -1.00 -7.98
C LEU A 25 -5.20 -2.44 -8.50
N LEU A 26 -5.78 -3.36 -7.71
CA LEU A 26 -6.04 -4.73 -8.13
C LEU A 26 -7.02 -4.78 -9.31
N MET A 27 -8.12 -4.00 -9.26
CA MET A 27 -9.06 -3.90 -10.37
C MET A 27 -8.42 -3.29 -11.63
N ARG A 28 -7.57 -2.27 -11.45
CA ARG A 28 -6.81 -1.67 -12.55
C ARG A 28 -5.86 -2.67 -13.19
N TYR A 29 -5.10 -3.41 -12.40
CA TYR A 29 -4.18 -4.44 -12.89
C TYR A 29 -4.93 -5.56 -13.64
N ALA A 30 -6.10 -6.00 -13.14
CA ALA A 30 -6.91 -7.01 -13.81
C ALA A 30 -7.39 -6.57 -15.20
N ARG A 31 -7.64 -5.27 -15.40
CA ARG A 31 -8.06 -4.71 -16.70
C ARG A 31 -6.88 -4.49 -17.65
N ASN A 32 -5.77 -4.00 -17.13
CA ASN A 32 -4.57 -3.71 -17.91
C ASN A 32 -3.32 -4.05 -17.07
N PRO A 33 -2.84 -5.30 -17.13
CA PRO A 33 -1.67 -5.74 -16.38
C PRO A 33 -0.45 -4.90 -16.77
N SER A 34 0.21 -4.31 -15.78
CA SER A 34 1.47 -3.60 -16.02
C SER A 34 2.42 -3.70 -14.84
N PRO A 35 3.75 -3.74 -15.08
CA PRO A 35 4.75 -3.78 -14.01
C PRO A 35 4.65 -2.56 -13.09
N SER A 36 4.32 -1.39 -13.65
CA SER A 36 4.10 -0.17 -12.88
C SER A 36 2.93 -0.30 -11.90
N THR A 37 1.80 -0.87 -12.33
CA THR A 37 0.65 -1.07 -11.44
C THR A 37 0.98 -2.12 -10.36
N ALA A 38 1.73 -3.17 -10.71
CA ALA A 38 2.23 -4.15 -9.73
C ALA A 38 3.12 -3.51 -8.66
N GLY A 39 4.02 -2.60 -9.06
CA GLY A 39 4.85 -1.82 -8.13
C GLY A 39 4.02 -0.92 -7.20
N GLN A 40 2.97 -0.28 -7.73
CA GLN A 40 2.03 0.51 -6.92
C GLN A 40 1.27 -0.36 -5.90
N ILE A 41 0.84 -1.57 -6.30
CA ILE A 41 0.21 -2.52 -5.38
C ILE A 41 1.18 -2.89 -4.24
N ALA A 42 2.43 -3.21 -4.58
CA ALA A 42 3.43 -3.56 -3.59
C ALA A 42 3.73 -2.39 -2.61
N ALA A 43 3.82 -1.16 -3.11
CA ALA A 43 4.01 0.03 -2.29
C ALA A 43 2.80 0.32 -1.38
N CYS A 44 1.57 0.09 -1.86
CA CYS A 44 0.36 0.20 -1.07
C CYS A 44 0.37 -0.80 0.11
N LEU A 45 0.78 -2.05 -0.16
CA LEU A 45 0.95 -3.09 0.87
C LEU A 45 2.08 -2.76 1.85
N ASP A 46 3.18 -2.15 1.39
CA ASP A 46 4.26 -1.65 2.25
C ASP A 46 3.71 -0.61 3.25
N GLY A 47 2.92 0.36 2.77
CA GLY A 47 2.28 1.38 3.61
C GLY A 47 1.30 0.80 4.62
N LEU A 48 0.42 -0.10 4.17
CA LEU A 48 -0.56 -0.77 5.04
C LEU A 48 0.14 -1.57 6.15
N LEU A 49 1.15 -2.39 5.82
CA LEU A 49 1.89 -3.21 6.80
C LEU A 49 2.74 -2.39 7.79
N ALA A 50 3.11 -1.16 7.43
CA ALA A 50 3.84 -0.24 8.29
C ALA A 50 2.92 0.65 9.14
N HIS A 51 1.62 0.70 8.85
CA HIS A 51 0.68 1.59 9.53
C HIS A 51 0.46 1.16 11.00
N PRO A 52 0.60 2.07 11.99
CA PRO A 52 0.55 1.73 13.42
C PRO A 52 -0.83 1.24 13.90
N GLU A 53 -1.89 1.68 13.24
CA GLU A 53 -3.28 1.27 13.53
C GLU A 53 -3.68 -0.01 12.78
N PHE A 54 -2.88 -0.44 11.80
CA PHE A 54 -3.15 -1.67 11.08
C PHE A 54 -2.67 -2.87 11.91
N ARG A 55 -3.63 -3.50 12.60
CA ARG A 55 -3.39 -4.65 13.49
C ARG A 55 -4.16 -5.88 13.00
N PRO A 56 -3.83 -6.41 11.80
CA PRO A 56 -4.46 -7.62 11.29
C PRO A 56 -4.13 -8.82 12.17
N ALA A 57 -4.95 -9.86 12.10
CA ALA A 57 -4.62 -11.14 12.73
C ALA A 57 -3.27 -11.67 12.18
N PRO A 58 -2.54 -12.51 12.95
CA PRO A 58 -1.24 -13.02 12.51
C PRO A 58 -1.26 -13.69 11.12
N ASP A 59 -2.33 -14.43 10.81
CA ASP A 59 -2.52 -15.12 9.54
C ASP A 59 -2.74 -14.13 8.39
N ASP A 60 -3.55 -13.11 8.61
CA ASP A 60 -3.78 -12.03 7.65
C ASP A 60 -2.49 -11.27 7.38
N ARG A 61 -1.71 -10.96 8.44
CA ARG A 61 -0.40 -10.30 8.31
C ARG A 61 0.56 -11.11 7.43
N CYS A 62 0.57 -12.43 7.60
CA CYS A 62 1.36 -13.32 6.75
C CYS A 62 0.87 -13.28 5.29
N THR A 63 -0.44 -13.22 5.08
CA THR A 63 -1.06 -13.10 3.76
C THR A 63 -0.66 -11.80 3.07
N PHE A 64 -0.78 -10.65 3.74
CA PHE A 64 -0.34 -9.36 3.19
C PHE A 64 1.15 -9.33 2.84
N ARG A 65 2.00 -9.95 3.67
CA ARG A 65 3.44 -10.08 3.36
C ARG A 65 3.70 -10.94 2.13
N ARG A 66 2.99 -12.06 1.96
CA ARG A 66 3.09 -12.91 0.76
C ARG A 66 2.63 -12.17 -0.48
N MET A 67 1.49 -11.48 -0.40
CA MET A 67 1.00 -10.64 -1.50
C MET A 67 2.03 -9.59 -1.90
N ARG A 68 2.62 -8.91 -0.92
CA ARG A 68 3.65 -7.89 -1.15
C ARG A 68 4.87 -8.49 -1.88
N SER A 69 5.38 -9.63 -1.43
CA SER A 69 6.49 -10.32 -2.12
C SER A 69 6.12 -10.73 -3.54
N TYR A 70 4.91 -11.25 -3.76
CA TYR A 70 4.42 -11.60 -5.09
C TYR A 70 4.38 -10.39 -6.03
N TRP A 71 3.80 -9.28 -5.60
CA TRP A 71 3.68 -8.09 -6.44
C TRP A 71 5.03 -7.45 -6.77
N ARG A 72 6.02 -7.52 -5.85
CA ARG A 72 7.41 -7.13 -6.14
C ARG A 72 8.08 -8.04 -7.17
N LEU A 73 7.74 -9.33 -7.18
CA LEU A 73 8.23 -10.24 -8.21
C LEU A 73 7.62 -9.89 -9.57
N VAL A 74 6.30 -9.68 -9.63
CA VAL A 74 5.59 -9.28 -10.84
C VAL A 74 6.13 -7.97 -11.41
N GLU A 75 6.35 -6.96 -10.56
CA GLU A 75 6.97 -5.68 -10.94
C GLU A 75 8.34 -5.85 -11.62
N ARG A 76 9.15 -6.82 -11.17
CA ARG A 76 10.51 -7.03 -11.69
C ARG A 76 10.57 -7.89 -12.95
N LEU A 77 9.58 -8.75 -13.17
CA LEU A 77 9.58 -9.74 -14.26
C LEU A 77 8.80 -9.30 -15.49
N GLY A 78 7.84 -8.38 -15.35
CA GLY A 78 7.09 -7.82 -16.49
C GLY A 78 7.76 -6.60 -17.09
#